data_AF-A0A3P7JIH4-F1
#
_entry.id   AF-A0A3P7JIH4-F1
#
_cell.length_a   1.000
_cell.length_b   1.000
_cell.length_c   1.000
_cell.angle_alpha   90.00
_cell.angle_beta   90.00
_cell.angle_gamma   90.00
#
_symmetry.space_group_name_H-M   'P 1'
#
loop_
_entity.id
_entity.type
_entity.pdbx_description
1 polymer ?
#
loop_
_entity_poly.entity_id
_entity_poly.type
_entity_poly.pdbx_seq_one_letter_code
_entity_poly.pdbx_strand_id
1 'polypeptide(L)'
;MPNAFRVLCVVWYIIVIIHWNACFYFWISEMIGLGSDGWVYGPLNKQSLPENVRDTLLRRYIYSFYWSTLILTTIGEVPGPVQNIEYLFVTLDLMCGVLIFATIVGNVGSMISNMSAARTEFQNKMDGIKQYMELRRVSKQARLRKPLVNVMQLFFVHFSWK
;
A
#
# COMPACT_ATOMS: atom_id res chain seq x y z
N MET A 1 10.10 -9.21 -15.91
CA MET A 1 9.60 -8.15 -15.00
C MET A 1 8.11 -8.33 -14.62
N PRO A 2 7.63 -9.52 -14.21
CA PRO A 2 6.22 -9.72 -13.84
C PRO A 2 5.83 -9.03 -12.52
N ASN A 3 6.78 -8.80 -11.62
CA ASN A 3 6.49 -8.26 -10.29
C ASN A 3 6.31 -6.73 -10.29
N ALA A 4 7.02 -6.01 -11.16
CA ALA A 4 6.82 -4.57 -11.35
C ALA A 4 5.41 -4.27 -11.92
N PHE A 5 4.98 -5.06 -12.91
CA PHE A 5 3.63 -4.95 -13.48
C PHE A 5 2.55 -5.21 -12.43
N ARG A 6 2.73 -6.24 -11.59
CA ARG A 6 1.81 -6.55 -10.49
C ARG A 6 1.70 -5.42 -9.47
N VAL A 7 2.82 -4.82 -9.06
CA VAL A 7 2.82 -3.67 -8.15
C VAL A 7 2.13 -2.46 -8.79
N LEU A 8 2.41 -2.19 -10.07
CA LEU A 8 1.73 -1.12 -10.81
C LEU A 8 0.21 -1.34 -10.89
N CYS A 9 -0.25 -2.57 -11.13
CA CYS A 9 -1.68 -2.88 -11.10
C CYS A 9 -2.30 -2.59 -9.74
N VAL A 10 -1.62 -2.92 -8.63
CA VAL A 10 -2.11 -2.62 -7.28
C VAL A 10 -2.20 -1.12 -7.04
N VAL A 11 -1.16 -0.37 -7.38
CA VAL A 11 -1.17 1.10 -7.25
C VAL A 11 -2.31 1.70 -8.06
N TRP A 12 -2.54 1.20 -9.27
CA TRP A 12 -3.65 1.62 -10.10
C TRP A 12 -5.02 1.33 -9.45
N TYR A 13 -5.22 0.14 -8.90
CA TYR A 13 -6.45 -0.19 -8.17
C TYR A 13 -6.70 0.74 -6.97
N ILE A 14 -5.65 1.07 -6.20
CA ILE A 14 -5.76 2.02 -5.07
C ILE A 14 -6.22 3.40 -5.57
N ILE A 15 -5.61 3.92 -6.64
CA ILE A 15 -5.96 5.24 -7.19
C ILE A 15 -7.42 5.26 -7.65
N VAL A 16 -7.89 4.21 -8.34
CA VAL A 16 -9.28 4.12 -8.80
C VAL A 16 -10.24 4.10 -7.60
N ILE A 17 -9.94 3.34 -6.55
CA ILE A 17 -10.79 3.29 -5.35
C ILE A 17 -10.88 4.67 -4.68
N ILE A 18 -9.75 5.35 -4.51
CA ILE A 18 -9.71 6.71 -3.95
C ILE A 18 -10.53 7.69 -4.83
N HIS A 19 -10.41 7.59 -6.15
CA HIS A 19 -11.18 8.44 -7.07
C HIS A 19 -12.69 8.25 -6.92
N TRP A 20 -13.16 6.99 -6.88
CA TRP A 20 -14.58 6.69 -6.72
C TRP A 20 -15.11 7.19 -5.38
N ASN A 21 -14.35 6.99 -4.30
CA ASN A 21 -14.77 7.47 -2.99
C ASN A 21 -14.75 9.00 -2.89
N ALA A 22 -13.79 9.67 -3.54
CA ALA A 22 -13.79 11.13 -3.68
C ALA A 22 -15.04 11.65 -4.41
N CYS A 23 -15.46 10.97 -5.49
CA CYS A 23 -16.68 11.30 -6.19
C CYS A 23 -17.93 11.09 -5.31
N PHE A 24 -17.99 10.00 -4.54
CA PHE A 24 -19.10 9.76 -3.60
C PHE A 24 -19.16 10.82 -2.49
N TYR A 25 -18.03 11.19 -1.89
CA TYR A 25 -17.95 12.25 -0.90
C TYR A 25 -18.48 13.59 -1.45
N PHE A 26 -18.04 13.98 -2.64
CA PHE A 26 -18.49 15.23 -3.26
C PHE A 26 -19.98 15.18 -3.61
N TRP A 27 -20.46 14.05 -4.14
CA TRP A 27 -21.87 13.86 -4.46
C TRP A 27 -22.78 13.92 -3.23
N ILE A 28 -22.36 13.30 -2.11
CA ILE A 28 -23.08 13.40 -0.83
C ILE A 28 -23.05 14.83 -0.30
N SER A 29 -21.90 15.50 -0.37
CA SER A 29 -21.79 16.92 0.00
C SER A 29 -22.74 17.81 -0.80
N GLU A 30 -22.91 17.53 -2.10
CA GLU A 30 -23.85 18.26 -2.95
C GLU A 30 -25.32 17.95 -2.62
N MET A 31 -25.63 16.70 -2.27
CA MET A 31 -26.98 16.29 -1.86
C MET A 31 -27.41 16.90 -0.51
N ILE A 32 -26.50 17.00 0.46
CA ILE A 32 -26.76 17.63 1.76
C ILE A 32 -26.82 19.16 1.60
N GLY A 33 -25.97 19.71 0.74
CA GLY A 33 -25.88 21.12 0.41
C GLY A 33 -24.48 21.66 0.68
N LEU A 34 -23.83 22.22 -0.33
CA LEU A 34 -22.45 22.70 -0.19
C LEU A 34 -22.35 23.82 0.85
N GLY A 35 -21.51 23.62 1.87
CA GLY A 35 -21.35 24.56 2.98
C GLY A 35 -22.50 24.61 3.97
N SER A 36 -23.32 23.56 4.07
CA SER A 36 -24.34 23.39 5.12
C SER A 36 -23.75 23.26 6.52
N ASP A 37 -22.58 22.65 6.63
CA ASP A 37 -21.91 22.32 7.89
C ASP A 37 -20.38 22.27 7.72
N GLY A 38 -19.67 21.89 8.78
CA GLY A 38 -18.21 21.83 8.83
C GLY A 38 -17.60 20.58 8.17
N TRP A 39 -18.40 19.60 7.75
CA TRP A 39 -17.94 18.34 7.15
C TRP A 39 -18.03 18.36 5.63
N VAL A 40 -19.15 18.82 5.08
CA VAL A 40 -19.35 18.91 3.63
C VAL A 40 -18.35 19.86 2.97
N TYR A 41 -18.14 19.71 1.67
CA TYR A 41 -17.38 20.69 0.91
C TYR A 41 -18.08 22.06 0.96
N GLY A 42 -17.35 23.12 1.35
CA GLY A 42 -17.91 24.46 1.39
C GLY A 42 -17.16 25.43 2.31
N PRO A 43 -17.60 26.69 2.37
CA PRO A 43 -16.93 27.74 3.15
C PRO A 43 -16.92 27.50 4.67
N LEU A 44 -17.90 26.75 5.21
CA LEU A 44 -17.91 26.38 6.63
C LEU A 44 -16.82 25.35 6.97
N ASN A 45 -16.48 24.48 6.01
CA ASN A 45 -15.34 23.59 6.11
C ASN A 45 -14.06 24.33 5.69
N LYS A 46 -13.39 24.93 6.67
CA LYS A 46 -12.14 25.69 6.49
C LYS A 46 -10.99 24.87 5.88
N GLN A 47 -11.02 23.55 5.98
CA GLN A 47 -10.03 22.68 5.32
C GLN A 47 -10.32 22.59 3.81
N SER A 48 -11.60 22.60 3.43
CA SER A 48 -12.05 22.57 2.03
C SER A 48 -11.90 23.90 1.32
N LEU A 49 -12.27 25.01 1.96
CA LEU A 49 -12.19 26.36 1.40
C LEU A 49 -11.68 27.36 2.47
N PRO A 50 -10.35 27.53 2.60
CA PRO A 50 -9.75 28.59 3.41
C PRO A 50 -10.09 30.00 2.88
N GLU A 51 -9.98 31.02 3.73
CA GLU A 51 -10.42 32.42 3.50
C GLU A 51 -9.81 33.14 2.27
N ASN A 52 -8.83 32.56 1.57
CA ASN A 52 -8.21 33.12 0.38
C ASN A 52 -8.17 32.17 -0.82
N VAL A 53 -8.94 31.07 -0.78
CA VAL A 53 -8.96 30.06 -1.84
C VAL A 53 -10.24 30.18 -2.65
N ARG A 54 -10.11 30.27 -3.97
CA ARG A 54 -11.27 30.31 -4.87
C ARG A 54 -11.89 28.92 -5.00
N ASP A 55 -13.22 28.87 -4.95
CA ASP A 55 -13.97 27.68 -5.34
C ASP A 55 -13.86 27.47 -6.85
N THR A 56 -13.24 26.35 -7.23
CA THR A 56 -13.02 25.93 -8.61
C THR A 56 -13.25 24.43 -8.72
N LEU A 57 -13.59 23.93 -9.91
CA LEU A 57 -13.75 22.49 -10.13
C LEU A 57 -12.50 21.69 -9.74
N LEU A 58 -11.32 22.25 -10.04
CA LEU A 58 -10.05 21.66 -9.64
C LEU A 58 -9.91 21.59 -8.11
N ARG A 59 -10.27 22.66 -7.40
CA ARG A 59 -10.22 22.69 -5.93
C ARG A 59 -11.18 21.67 -5.31
N ARG A 60 -12.41 21.57 -5.83
CA ARG A 60 -13.41 20.58 -5.40
C ARG A 60 -12.88 19.16 -5.54
N TYR A 61 -12.32 18.84 -6.70
CA TYR A 61 -11.77 17.51 -6.97
C TYR A 61 -10.55 17.20 -6.11
N ILE A 62 -9.55 18.10 -6.05
CA ILE A 62 -8.32 17.89 -5.27
C ILE A 62 -8.63 17.71 -3.78
N TYR A 63 -9.53 18.54 -3.23
CA TYR A 63 -9.91 18.40 -1.83
C TYR A 63 -10.65 17.08 -1.57
N SER A 64 -11.61 16.71 -2.42
CA SER A 64 -12.35 15.45 -2.27
C SER A 64 -11.43 14.24 -2.38
N PHE A 65 -10.44 14.29 -3.28
CA PHE A 65 -9.42 13.24 -3.41
C PHE A 65 -8.51 13.16 -2.19
N TYR A 66 -8.11 14.31 -1.63
CA TYR A 66 -7.34 14.39 -0.40
C TYR A 66 -8.12 13.84 0.80
N TRP A 67 -9.38 14.27 0.97
CA TRP A 67 -10.28 13.77 2.01
C TRP A 67 -10.44 12.25 1.93
N SER A 68 -10.73 11.74 0.73
CA SER A 68 -10.85 10.30 0.49
C SER A 68 -9.56 9.55 0.78
N THR A 69 -8.40 10.12 0.46
CA THR A 69 -7.12 9.49 0.74
C THR A 69 -6.94 9.33 2.25
N LEU A 70 -7.16 10.39 3.03
CA LEU A 70 -7.00 10.36 4.49
C LEU A 70 -7.94 9.38 5.20
N ILE A 71 -9.19 9.28 4.74
CA ILE A 71 -10.16 8.34 5.29
C ILE A 71 -9.76 6.89 4.96
N LEU A 72 -9.47 6.61 3.68
CA LEU A 72 -9.13 5.24 3.25
C LEU A 72 -7.77 4.76 3.81
N THR A 73 -6.83 5.67 4.08
CA THR A 73 -5.56 5.35 4.77
C THR A 73 -5.67 5.40 6.29
N THR A 74 -6.88 5.55 6.85
CA THR A 74 -7.16 5.57 8.30
C THR A 74 -6.39 6.64 9.10
N ILE A 75 -5.97 7.73 8.44
CA ILE A 75 -5.30 8.85 9.11
C ILE A 75 -6.34 9.70 9.85
N GLY A 76 -7.47 9.99 9.19
CA GLY A 76 -8.64 10.61 9.84
C GLY A 76 -8.47 12.09 10.24
N GLU A 77 -7.45 12.79 9.74
CA GLU A 77 -7.25 14.24 9.95
C GLU A 77 -8.18 15.09 9.05
N VAL A 78 -9.48 14.83 9.15
CA VAL A 78 -10.55 15.52 8.42
C VAL A 78 -11.59 16.03 9.41
N PRO A 79 -12.46 16.98 9.02
CA PRO A 79 -13.49 17.48 9.91
C PRO A 79 -14.44 16.34 10.27
N GLY A 80 -14.91 16.31 11.51
CA GLY A 80 -15.83 15.29 11.96
C GLY A 80 -17.21 15.44 11.31
N PRO A 81 -17.93 14.34 11.04
CA PRO A 81 -19.32 14.40 10.57
C PRO A 81 -20.21 15.09 11.62
N VAL A 82 -21.26 15.74 11.14
CA VAL A 82 -22.24 16.52 11.91
C VAL A 82 -23.62 15.85 11.86
N GLN A 83 -24.04 15.34 10.71
CA GLN A 83 -25.35 14.69 10.54
C GLN A 83 -25.28 13.16 10.61
N ASN A 84 -26.37 12.52 11.02
CA ASN A 84 -26.46 11.05 11.14
C ASN A 84 -26.10 10.31 9.82
N ILE A 85 -26.47 10.88 8.68
CA ILE A 85 -26.16 10.31 7.37
C ILE A 85 -24.65 10.34 7.07
N GLU A 86 -23.97 11.41 7.49
CA GLU A 86 -22.52 11.57 7.36
C GLU A 86 -21.79 10.59 8.27
N TYR A 87 -22.26 10.42 9.51
CA TYR A 87 -21.73 9.40 10.43
C TYR A 87 -21.84 7.99 9.85
N LEU A 88 -22.99 7.66 9.25
CA LEU A 88 -23.19 6.35 8.63
C LEU A 88 -22.24 6.17 7.44
N PHE A 89 -22.13 7.18 6.57
CA PHE A 89 -21.24 7.15 5.42
C PHE A 89 -19.77 6.98 5.83
N VAL A 90 -19.26 7.83 6.72
CA VAL A 90 -17.87 7.78 7.19
C VAL A 90 -17.56 6.45 7.89
N THR A 91 -18.50 5.91 8.67
CA THR A 91 -18.32 4.61 9.33
C THR A 91 -18.20 3.48 8.33
N LEU A 92 -19.10 3.42 7.34
CA LEU A 92 -19.06 2.40 6.29
C LEU A 92 -17.79 2.52 5.44
N ASP A 93 -17.40 3.75 5.09
CA ASP A 93 -16.21 4.01 4.29
C ASP A 93 -14.92 3.60 5.03
N LEU A 94 -14.82 3.87 6.33
CA LEU A 94 -13.70 3.39 7.16
C LEU A 94 -13.66 1.86 7.26
N MET A 95 -14.81 1.19 7.44
CA MET A 95 -14.86 -0.28 7.46
C MET A 95 -14.43 -0.88 6.13
N CYS A 96 -14.94 -0.35 5.02
CA CYS A 96 -14.55 -0.76 3.67
C CYS A 96 -13.06 -0.49 3.41
N GLY A 97 -12.56 0.70 3.76
CA GLY A 97 -11.18 1.11 3.59
C GLY A 97 -10.20 0.17 4.28
N VAL A 98 -10.45 -0.17 5.55
CA VAL A 98 -9.60 -1.11 6.31
C VAL A 98 -9.56 -2.49 5.66
N LEU A 99 -10.72 -3.04 5.24
CA LEU A 99 -10.80 -4.36 4.62
C LEU A 99 -10.09 -4.41 3.26
N ILE A 100 -10.30 -3.39 2.43
CA ILE A 100 -9.64 -3.26 1.12
C ILE A 100 -8.13 -3.13 1.31
N PHE A 101 -7.68 -2.24 2.21
CA PHE A 101 -6.26 -2.02 2.45
C PHE A 101 -5.57 -3.27 2.99
N ALA A 102 -6.19 -3.97 3.95
CA ALA A 102 -5.68 -5.23 4.50
C ALA A 102 -5.54 -6.30 3.39
N THR A 103 -6.54 -6.42 2.52
CA THR A 103 -6.53 -7.38 1.40
C THR A 103 -5.44 -7.04 0.39
N ILE A 104 -5.30 -5.77 0.02
CA ILE A 104 -4.28 -5.31 -0.93
C ILE A 104 -2.87 -5.55 -0.37
N VAL A 105 -2.60 -5.14 0.87
CA VAL A 105 -1.29 -5.33 1.51
C VAL A 105 -0.98 -6.81 1.69
N GLY A 106 -1.96 -7.63 2.08
CA GLY A 106 -1.80 -9.08 2.16
C GLY A 106 -1.43 -9.71 0.82
N ASN A 107 -2.11 -9.31 -0.25
CA ASN A 107 -1.82 -9.77 -1.61
C ASN A 107 -0.44 -9.30 -2.08
N VAL A 108 -0.03 -8.06 -1.80
CA VAL A 108 1.31 -7.54 -2.13
C VAL A 108 2.40 -8.27 -1.35
N GLY A 109 2.19 -8.52 -0.05
CA GLY A 109 3.11 -9.27 0.79
C GLY A 109 3.31 -10.70 0.29
N SER A 110 2.23 -11.39 -0.07
CA SER A 110 2.28 -12.72 -0.69
C SER A 110 3.02 -12.71 -2.03
N MET A 111 2.79 -11.69 -2.87
CA MET A 111 3.51 -11.54 -4.14
C MET A 111 5.02 -11.33 -3.94
N ILE A 112 5.44 -10.52 -2.96
CA ILE A 112 6.85 -10.28 -2.64
C ILE A 112 7.51 -11.57 -2.12
N SER A 113 6.84 -12.29 -1.22
CA SER A 113 7.33 -13.57 -0.69
C SER A 113 7.51 -14.60 -1.80
N ASN A 114 6.56 -14.69 -2.74
CA ASN A 114 6.66 -15.56 -3.91
C ASN A 114 7.79 -15.14 -4.86
N MET A 115 8.07 -13.84 -5.00
CA MET A 115 9.18 -13.36 -5.83
C MET A 115 10.55 -13.74 -5.26
N SER A 116 10.70 -13.78 -3.94
CA SER A 116 11.95 -14.18 -3.29
C SER A 116 12.04 -15.69 -3.00
N ALA A 117 10.99 -16.47 -3.26
CA ALA A 117 10.89 -17.88 -2.88
C ALA A 117 12.08 -18.73 -3.35
N ALA A 118 12.47 -18.65 -4.64
CA ALA A 118 13.61 -19.41 -5.17
C ALA A 118 14.95 -19.01 -4.53
N ARG A 119 15.12 -17.73 -4.20
CA ARG A 119 16.31 -17.22 -3.51
C ARG A 119 16.32 -17.65 -2.04
N THR A 120 15.16 -17.61 -1.38
CA THR A 120 14.97 -18.07 0.00
C THR A 120 15.21 -19.57 0.12
N GLU A 121 14.70 -20.38 -0.81
CA GLU A 121 14.94 -21.84 -0.83
C GLU A 121 16.43 -22.15 -0.99
N PHE A 122 17.13 -21.45 -1.89
CA PHE A 122 18.57 -21.62 -2.08
C PHE A 122 19.37 -21.25 -0.83
N GLN A 123 19.04 -20.12 -0.18
CA GLN A 123 19.67 -19.73 1.08
C GLN A 123 19.40 -20.74 2.19
N ASN A 124 18.17 -21.24 2.33
CA ASN A 124 17.81 -22.25 3.33
C ASN A 124 18.62 -23.54 3.15
N LYS A 125 18.78 -24.02 1.90
CA LYS A 125 19.64 -25.19 1.62
C LYS A 125 21.10 -24.91 1.94
N MET A 126 21.60 -23.73 1.58
CA MET A 126 22.99 -23.31 1.84
C MET A 126 23.28 -23.24 3.35
N ASP A 127 22.36 -22.68 4.14
CA ASP A 127 22.49 -22.57 5.58
C ASP A 127 22.36 -23.92 6.29
N GLY A 128 21.50 -24.82 5.81
CA GLY A 128 21.44 -26.21 6.28
C GLY A 128 22.77 -26.96 6.06
N ILE A 129 23.41 -26.76 4.89
CA ILE A 129 24.73 -27.34 4.60
C ILE A 129 25.81 -26.75 5.52
N LYS A 130 25.80 -25.43 5.78
CA LYS A 130 26.73 -24.79 6.72
C LYS A 130 26.56 -25.33 8.14
N GLN A 131 25.34 -25.43 8.64
CA GLN A 131 25.05 -25.97 9.97
C GLN A 131 25.54 -27.42 10.11
N TYR A 132 25.30 -28.26 9.10
CA TYR A 132 25.79 -29.64 9.10
C TYR A 132 27.33 -29.71 9.17
N MET A 133 28.03 -28.83 8.45
CA MET A 133 29.50 -28.78 8.47
C MET A 133 30.06 -28.27 9.80
N GLU A 134 29.38 -27.33 10.46
CA GLU A 134 29.77 -26.83 11.79
C GLU A 134 29.58 -27.90 12.88
N LEU A 135 28.45 -28.62 12.87
CA LEU A 135 28.16 -29.72 13.79
C LEU A 135 29.20 -30.85 13.72
N ARG A 136 29.72 -31.15 12.52
CA ARG A 136 30.75 -32.19 12.33
C ARG A 136 32.19 -31.73 12.56
N ARG A 137 32.44 -30.47 12.98
CA ARG A 137 33.79 -29.92 13.21
C ARG A 137 34.77 -30.30 12.08
N VAL A 138 34.42 -30.00 10.83
CA VAL A 138 35.30 -30.27 9.68
C VAL A 138 36.48 -29.28 9.68
N SER A 139 37.45 -29.50 10.56
CA SER A 139 38.57 -28.58 10.83
C SER A 139 39.70 -28.64 9.79
N LYS A 140 39.75 -29.66 8.91
CA LYS A 140 40.83 -29.80 7.91
C LYS A 140 40.53 -29.28 6.50
N GLN A 141 39.30 -28.87 6.18
CA GLN A 141 38.90 -28.40 4.83
C GLN A 141 38.64 -26.90 4.71
N ALA A 142 38.92 -26.08 5.74
CA ALA A 142 38.69 -24.63 5.72
C ALA A 142 39.34 -23.91 4.51
N ARG A 143 40.38 -24.49 3.89
CA ARG A 143 41.04 -23.97 2.68
C ARG A 143 40.26 -24.21 1.37
N LEU A 144 39.46 -25.27 1.29
CA LEU A 144 38.62 -25.62 0.12
C LEU A 144 37.21 -24.99 0.18
N ARG A 145 36.80 -24.48 1.35
CA ARG A 145 35.49 -23.85 1.60
C ARG A 145 35.28 -22.56 0.79
N LYS A 146 36.31 -21.73 0.65
CA LYS A 146 36.19 -20.45 -0.09
C LYS A 146 35.90 -20.64 -1.58
N PRO A 147 36.64 -21.47 -2.34
CA PRO A 147 36.38 -21.63 -3.78
C PRO A 147 35.04 -22.32 -4.09
N LEU A 148 34.62 -23.33 -3.32
CA LEU A 148 33.36 -24.05 -3.58
C LEU A 148 32.11 -23.18 -3.40
N VAL A 149 32.07 -22.37 -2.32
CA VAL A 149 30.97 -21.42 -2.10
C VAL A 149 30.95 -20.36 -3.20
N ASN A 150 32.11 -19.90 -3.65
CA ASN A 150 32.23 -18.92 -4.73
C ASN A 150 31.78 -19.50 -6.09
N VAL A 151 32.10 -20.76 -6.39
CA VAL A 151 31.67 -21.43 -7.63
C VAL A 151 30.17 -21.67 -7.64
N MET A 152 29.57 -22.06 -6.52
CA MET A 152 28.10 -22.20 -6.43
C MET A 152 27.38 -20.86 -6.54
N GLN A 153 27.93 -19.79 -5.96
CA GLN A 153 27.38 -18.43 -6.14
C GLN A 153 27.51 -17.94 -7.59
N LEU A 154 28.64 -18.20 -8.26
CA LEU A 154 28.87 -17.85 -9.67
C LEU A 154 27.92 -18.61 -10.62
N PHE A 155 27.70 -19.90 -10.38
CA PHE A 155 26.72 -20.70 -11.15
C PHE A 155 25.31 -20.12 -11.01
N PHE A 156 24.93 -19.66 -9.81
CA PHE A 156 23.62 -19.07 -9.56
C PHE A 156 23.45 -17.70 -10.23
N VAL A 157 24.49 -16.85 -10.21
CA VAL A 157 24.49 -15.54 -10.89
C VAL A 157 24.42 -15.71 -12.42
N HIS A 158 25.11 -16.70 -12.98
CA HIS A 158 25.13 -16.94 -14.43
C HIS A 158 23.84 -17.56 -14.97
N PHE A 159 23.13 -18.35 -14.16
CA PHE A 159 21.83 -18.93 -14.54
C PHE A 159 20.65 -17.98 -14.28
N SER A 160 20.80 -17.05 -13.33
CA SER A 160 19.76 -16.03 -13.03
C SER A 160 19.67 -14.89 -14.06
N TRP A 161 20.59 -14.84 -15.05
CA TRP A 161 20.66 -13.81 -16.10
C TRP A 161 20.55 -14.42 -17.51
N LYS A 162 19.79 -15.52 -17.64
CA LYS A 162 19.19 -16.04 -18.86
C LYS A 162 17.72 -16.34 -18.60
#